data_AF-D0N212-F1
#
_entry.id   AF-D0N212-F1
#
_cell.length_a   1.000
_cell.length_b   1.000
_cell.length_c   1.000
_cell.angle_alpha   90.00
_cell.angle_beta   90.00
_cell.angle_gamma   90.00
#
_symmetry.space_group_name_H-M   'P 1'
#
loop_
_entity.id
_entity.type
_entity.pdbx_description
1 polymer ?
#
loop_
_entity_poly.entity_id
_entity_poly.type
_entity_poly.pdbx_seq_one_letter_code
_entity_poly.pdbx_strand_id
1 'polypeptide(L)'
;MARKWFQLVGKDGNAVTSTDAVVVDIEDVVALRDAVKEKLRDSHLAGIAASDLTVFANRAEYDAKRSVLLPQSGSPVTAYGNNEDNALIVQVPKRAESDSRYFIQPNVQEQVEKAVFVIVEEDEERNGVGMGVFFSPTLAVTCDHNLTEQHTVGSMVSLALKEGIEAVEVVARSSLLDFAILKSSKPRSFFIPPWNGRPDELRGRYDLVLASYRLGIDEYQDVFKNQLGFAPVAGISISAHRRHIMYSCPTYAGDSGAALLIKDGFLVGIHLETINALREEMDRKKTVKDRLNDVEESLDNIARSGLAQGCSGLLVHEFKDVVSE
;
A
#
# COMPACT_ATOMS: atom_id res chain seq x y z
N MET A 1 -15.83 28.98 -22.11
CA MET A 1 -15.84 27.94 -21.06
C MET A 1 -15.85 28.65 -19.72
N ALA A 2 -16.77 28.29 -18.82
CA ALA A 2 -16.78 28.82 -17.46
C ALA A 2 -15.52 28.34 -16.70
N ARG A 3 -15.04 29.17 -15.77
CA ARG A 3 -13.88 28.86 -14.93
C ARG A 3 -14.24 29.12 -13.48
N LYS A 4 -13.75 28.26 -12.58
CA LYS A 4 -13.77 28.49 -11.14
C LYS A 4 -12.36 28.62 -10.63
N TRP A 5 -12.06 29.78 -10.05
CA TRP A 5 -10.78 30.10 -9.44
C TRP A 5 -10.72 29.56 -8.01
N PHE A 6 -9.60 28.95 -7.67
CA PHE A 6 -9.32 28.39 -6.36
C PHE A 6 -7.84 28.59 -5.99
N GLN A 7 -7.56 28.55 -4.70
CA GLN A 7 -6.20 28.48 -4.15
C GLN A 7 -6.11 27.26 -3.23
N LEU A 8 -5.08 26.43 -3.44
CA LEU A 8 -4.79 25.32 -2.55
C LEU A 8 -3.98 25.84 -1.35
N VAL A 9 -4.46 25.57 -0.14
CA VAL A 9 -3.77 25.96 1.11
C VAL A 9 -3.50 24.74 1.99
N GLY A 10 -2.40 24.80 2.73
CA GLY A 10 -2.11 23.87 3.81
C GLY A 10 -2.94 24.18 5.04
N LYS A 11 -2.95 23.26 6.03
CA LYS A 11 -3.60 23.52 7.32
C LYS A 11 -2.93 24.65 8.12
N ASP A 12 -1.66 24.94 7.85
CA ASP A 12 -0.92 26.08 8.40
C ASP A 12 -1.39 27.44 7.82
N GLY A 13 -2.27 27.42 6.81
CA GLY A 13 -2.78 28.61 6.13
C GLY A 13 -1.84 29.18 5.07
N ASN A 14 -0.71 28.53 4.83
CA ASN A 14 0.18 28.91 3.75
C ASN A 14 -0.35 28.40 2.41
N ALA A 15 -0.12 29.18 1.36
CA ALA A 15 -0.47 28.79 0.00
C ALA A 15 0.44 27.63 -0.45
N VAL A 16 -0.18 26.52 -0.85
CA VAL A 16 0.52 25.36 -1.44
C VAL A 16 0.72 25.59 -2.93
N THR A 17 -0.23 26.28 -3.57
CA THR A 17 -0.14 26.74 -4.96
C THR A 17 -0.47 28.23 -5.05
N SER A 18 -0.03 28.87 -6.14
CA SER A 18 -0.68 30.10 -6.60
C SER A 18 -2.15 29.85 -6.91
N THR A 19 -2.93 30.92 -6.99
CA THR A 19 -4.33 30.84 -7.44
C THR A 19 -4.38 30.26 -8.85
N ASP A 20 -5.30 29.33 -9.08
CA ASP A 20 -5.45 28.64 -10.36
C ASP A 20 -6.95 28.42 -10.64
N ALA A 21 -7.30 27.95 -11.83
CA ALA A 21 -8.67 27.73 -12.24
C ALA A 21 -8.92 26.34 -12.82
N VAL A 22 -10.08 25.77 -12.51
CA VAL A 22 -10.63 24.58 -13.17
C VAL A 22 -11.64 25.01 -14.23
N VAL A 23 -11.56 24.38 -15.42
CA VAL A 23 -12.36 24.73 -16.61
C VAL A 23 -13.55 23.78 -16.73
N VAL A 24 -14.55 23.95 -15.86
CA VAL A 24 -15.75 23.10 -15.79
C VAL A 24 -16.94 23.96 -15.33
N ASP A 25 -18.16 23.58 -15.72
CA ASP A 25 -19.38 24.09 -15.11
C ASP A 25 -19.59 23.37 -13.76
N ILE A 26 -19.07 23.98 -12.70
CA ILE A 26 -19.03 23.36 -11.37
C ILE A 26 -20.20 23.91 -10.56
N GLU A 27 -21.19 23.04 -10.37
CA GLU A 27 -22.43 23.39 -9.69
C GLU A 27 -22.27 23.36 -8.16
N ASP A 28 -21.49 22.41 -7.64
CA ASP A 28 -21.37 22.16 -6.21
C ASP A 28 -19.92 21.85 -5.74
N VAL A 29 -19.80 21.68 -4.43
CA VAL A 29 -18.53 21.37 -3.74
C VAL A 29 -17.92 20.04 -4.17
N VAL A 30 -18.74 19.03 -4.49
CA VAL A 30 -18.25 17.70 -4.86
C VAL A 30 -17.58 17.78 -6.22
N ALA A 31 -18.28 18.35 -7.21
CA ALA A 31 -17.74 18.60 -8.53
C ALA A 31 -16.46 19.46 -8.47
N LEU A 32 -16.40 20.43 -7.53
CA LEU A 32 -15.19 21.23 -7.31
C LEU A 32 -14.03 20.38 -6.80
N ARG A 33 -14.26 19.56 -5.77
CA ARG A 33 -13.24 18.70 -5.16
C ARG A 33 -12.68 17.72 -6.18
N ASP A 34 -13.55 17.10 -6.98
CA ASP A 34 -13.15 16.15 -8.01
C ASP A 34 -12.33 16.83 -9.11
N ALA A 35 -12.74 18.02 -9.57
CA ALA A 35 -12.01 18.78 -10.58
C ALA A 35 -10.63 19.24 -10.07
N VAL A 36 -10.55 19.71 -8.82
CA VAL A 36 -9.27 20.12 -8.19
C VAL A 36 -8.37 18.91 -7.97
N LYS A 37 -8.94 17.79 -7.52
CA LYS A 37 -8.23 16.52 -7.36
C LYS A 37 -7.66 16.06 -8.68
N GLU A 38 -8.45 16.01 -9.75
CA GLU A 38 -7.98 15.57 -11.06
C GLU A 38 -6.86 16.46 -11.57
N LYS A 39 -6.98 17.79 -11.40
CA LYS A 39 -5.95 18.74 -11.82
C LYS A 39 -4.62 18.57 -11.07
N LEU A 40 -4.66 18.22 -9.79
CA LEU A 40 -3.49 18.13 -8.91
C LEU A 40 -3.17 16.69 -8.46
N ARG A 41 -3.69 15.69 -9.17
CA ARG A 41 -3.69 14.28 -8.76
C ARG A 41 -2.27 13.73 -8.57
N ASP A 42 -1.35 14.12 -9.45
CA ASP A 42 0.02 13.64 -9.53
C ASP A 42 1.02 14.57 -8.79
N SER A 43 0.53 15.64 -8.15
CA SER A 43 1.35 16.62 -7.45
C SER A 43 0.98 16.72 -5.97
N HIS A 44 0.33 17.82 -5.59
CA HIS A 44 0.07 18.16 -4.19
C HIS A 44 -1.01 17.30 -3.53
N LEU A 45 -1.85 16.63 -4.33
CA LEU A 45 -2.95 15.81 -3.86
C LEU A 45 -2.70 14.31 -4.01
N ALA A 46 -1.47 13.88 -4.33
CA ALA A 46 -1.13 12.46 -4.37
C ALA A 46 -1.44 11.77 -3.02
N GLY A 47 -2.24 10.70 -3.07
CA GLY A 47 -2.70 9.94 -1.89
C GLY A 47 -3.80 10.59 -1.05
N ILE A 48 -4.36 11.73 -1.46
CA ILE A 48 -5.45 12.44 -0.74
C ILE A 48 -6.76 12.24 -1.50
N ALA A 49 -7.83 11.78 -0.83
CA ALA A 49 -9.13 11.65 -1.50
C ALA A 49 -9.76 13.04 -1.71
N ALA A 50 -10.52 13.21 -2.80
CA ALA A 50 -11.22 14.47 -3.08
C ALA A 50 -12.17 14.86 -1.94
N SER A 51 -12.80 13.87 -1.31
CA SER A 51 -13.67 14.02 -0.13
C SER A 51 -13.00 14.69 1.07
N ASP A 52 -11.68 14.55 1.20
CA ASP A 52 -10.94 15.01 2.37
C ASP A 52 -10.57 16.50 2.29
N LEU A 53 -10.76 17.12 1.11
CA LEU A 53 -10.49 18.53 0.89
C LEU A 53 -11.57 19.39 1.54
N THR A 54 -11.19 20.43 2.28
CA THR A 54 -12.16 21.38 2.85
C THR A 54 -12.26 22.63 1.98
N VAL A 55 -13.46 23.12 1.70
CA VAL A 55 -13.66 24.27 0.79
C VAL A 55 -14.24 25.47 1.56
N PHE A 56 -13.68 26.65 1.34
CA PHE A 56 -14.16 27.93 1.87
C PHE A 56 -14.43 28.90 0.73
N ALA A 57 -15.38 29.82 0.96
CA ALA A 57 -15.84 30.76 -0.06
C ALA A 57 -14.74 31.70 -0.59
N ASN A 58 -13.82 32.14 0.27
CA ASN A 58 -12.69 33.00 -0.07
C ASN A 58 -11.67 33.06 1.09
N ARG A 59 -10.57 33.81 0.89
CA ARG A 59 -9.49 33.98 1.87
C ARG A 59 -9.94 34.63 3.18
N ALA A 60 -10.81 35.64 3.13
CA ALA A 60 -11.28 36.32 4.34
C ALA A 60 -12.12 35.38 5.23
N GLU A 61 -12.98 34.56 4.64
CA GLU A 61 -13.78 33.57 5.37
C GLU A 61 -12.91 32.43 5.92
N TYR A 62 -11.87 32.02 5.18
CA TYR A 62 -10.86 31.09 5.67
C TYR A 62 -10.11 31.63 6.89
N ASP A 63 -9.57 32.85 6.81
CA ASP A 63 -8.78 33.47 7.87
C ASP A 63 -9.63 33.79 9.12
N ALA A 64 -10.92 34.10 8.93
CA ALA A 64 -11.87 34.30 10.02
C ALA A 64 -12.19 33.01 10.79
N LYS A 65 -11.73 31.83 10.33
CA LYS A 65 -12.02 30.49 10.88
C LYS A 65 -13.50 30.28 11.16
N ARG A 66 -14.37 30.96 10.41
CA ARG A 66 -15.81 30.73 10.47
C ARG A 66 -16.05 29.30 10.01
N SER A 67 -16.97 28.63 10.70
CA SER A 67 -17.43 27.26 10.40
C SER A 67 -17.44 27.03 8.90
N VAL A 68 -16.81 25.93 8.43
CA VAL A 68 -16.70 25.53 7.02
C VAL A 68 -17.98 25.94 6.29
N LEU A 69 -17.92 27.00 5.46
CA LEU A 69 -19.12 27.59 4.86
C LEU A 69 -19.87 26.60 3.96
N LEU A 70 -19.16 25.56 3.51
CA LEU A 70 -19.67 24.52 2.63
C LEU A 70 -19.54 23.15 3.30
N PRO A 71 -20.24 22.89 4.42
CA PRO A 71 -20.01 21.70 5.23
C PRO A 71 -20.68 20.44 4.66
N GLN A 72 -21.42 20.55 3.55
CA GLN A 72 -22.21 19.44 2.98
C GLN A 72 -21.86 19.20 1.52
N SER A 73 -21.74 17.92 1.16
CA SER A 73 -21.81 17.45 -0.22
C SER A 73 -23.12 17.94 -0.84
N GLY A 74 -23.03 18.75 -1.89
CA GLY A 74 -24.19 19.37 -2.57
C GLY A 74 -24.41 20.87 -2.28
N SER A 75 -23.60 21.52 -1.45
CA SER A 75 -23.67 22.98 -1.33
C SER A 75 -23.29 23.64 -2.67
N PRO A 76 -24.12 24.56 -3.20
CA PRO A 76 -23.86 25.19 -4.48
C PRO A 76 -22.64 26.12 -4.40
N VAL A 77 -21.76 26.06 -5.41
CA VAL A 77 -20.56 26.90 -5.50
C VAL A 77 -20.63 27.93 -6.64
N THR A 78 -21.76 27.99 -7.33
CA THR A 78 -22.00 28.86 -8.49
C THR A 78 -21.75 30.35 -8.20
N ALA A 79 -21.97 30.81 -6.97
CA ALA A 79 -21.75 32.22 -6.57
C ALA A 79 -20.29 32.57 -6.24
N TYR A 80 -19.38 31.61 -6.11
CA TYR A 80 -18.02 31.81 -5.59
C TYR A 80 -16.93 31.51 -6.62
N GLY A 81 -15.69 31.99 -6.42
CA GLY A 81 -14.56 31.65 -7.31
C GLY A 81 -14.68 32.21 -8.73
N ASN A 82 -15.39 33.33 -8.91
CA ASN A 82 -15.66 33.89 -10.25
C ASN A 82 -14.48 34.70 -10.82
N ASN A 83 -13.49 35.03 -10.00
CA ASN A 83 -12.25 35.70 -10.38
C ASN A 83 -11.11 35.32 -9.42
N GLU A 84 -9.89 35.68 -9.79
CA GLU A 84 -8.68 35.37 -9.02
C GLU A 84 -8.70 36.00 -7.60
N ASP A 85 -9.20 37.23 -7.47
CA ASP A 85 -9.26 37.95 -6.19
C ASP A 85 -10.25 37.32 -5.19
N ASN A 86 -11.29 36.65 -5.69
CA ASN A 86 -12.31 35.96 -4.89
C ASN A 86 -12.27 34.45 -5.11
N ALA A 87 -11.06 33.91 -5.32
CA ALA A 87 -10.85 32.49 -5.44
C ALA A 87 -11.33 31.73 -4.20
N LEU A 88 -11.92 30.56 -4.44
CA LEU A 88 -12.26 29.60 -3.39
C LEU A 88 -10.99 29.12 -2.69
N ILE A 89 -11.03 28.92 -1.38
CA ILE A 89 -9.90 28.32 -0.67
C ILE A 89 -10.17 26.83 -0.52
N VAL A 90 -9.28 26.00 -1.06
CA VAL A 90 -9.32 24.54 -0.90
C VAL A 90 -8.20 24.17 0.07
N GLN A 91 -8.57 23.78 1.26
CA GLN A 91 -7.65 23.35 2.30
C GLN A 91 -7.41 21.85 2.21
N VAL A 92 -6.13 21.48 2.16
CA VAL A 92 -5.68 20.10 2.23
C VAL A 92 -5.76 19.62 3.68
N PRO A 93 -6.25 18.40 3.96
CA PRO A 93 -6.22 17.84 5.30
C PRO A 93 -4.78 17.79 5.84
N LYS A 94 -4.63 17.82 7.16
CA LYS A 94 -3.30 17.61 7.79
C LYS A 94 -2.81 16.23 7.33
N ARG A 95 -1.86 16.15 6.39
CA ARG A 95 -0.94 15.01 6.36
C ARG A 95 -0.42 14.95 7.78
N ALA A 96 -0.61 13.81 8.47
CA ALA A 96 -0.14 13.65 9.83
C ALA A 96 1.26 14.26 9.90
N GLU A 97 1.45 15.30 10.72
CA GLU A 97 2.77 15.85 10.97
C GLU A 97 3.60 14.64 11.32
N SER A 98 4.58 14.29 10.49
CA SER A 98 5.40 13.13 10.79
C SER A 98 6.11 13.50 12.07
N ASP A 99 5.64 12.99 13.20
CA ASP A 99 6.41 13.03 14.42
C ASP A 99 7.72 12.35 14.06
N SER A 100 8.80 13.12 13.97
CA SER A 100 10.09 12.67 13.44
C SER A 100 10.70 11.55 14.29
N ARG A 101 10.08 11.25 15.44
CA ARG A 101 10.37 10.10 16.29
C ARG A 101 9.94 8.77 15.67
N TYR A 102 8.93 8.77 14.80
CA TYR A 102 8.35 7.56 14.22
C TYR A 102 8.57 7.52 12.71
N PHE A 103 9.27 6.48 12.24
CA PHE A 103 9.48 6.24 10.81
C PHE A 103 8.15 5.99 10.08
N ILE A 104 7.25 5.21 10.71
CA ILE A 104 5.86 5.01 10.32
C ILE A 104 4.95 5.50 11.46
N GLN A 105 3.95 6.32 11.14
CA GLN A 105 3.12 6.95 12.16
C GLN A 105 2.25 5.91 12.91
N PRO A 106 2.00 6.06 14.22
CA PRO A 106 1.24 5.08 15.01
C PRO A 106 -0.15 4.75 14.47
N ASN A 107 -0.85 5.72 13.89
CA ASN A 107 -2.15 5.49 13.26
C ASN A 107 -2.05 4.62 12.00
N VAL A 108 -0.97 4.76 11.23
CA VAL A 108 -0.70 3.89 10.08
C VAL A 108 -0.32 2.50 10.56
N GLN A 109 0.50 2.39 11.61
CA GLN A 109 0.84 1.09 12.22
C GLN A 109 -0.42 0.32 12.62
N GLU A 110 -1.39 0.98 13.27
CA GLU A 110 -2.66 0.34 13.66
C GLU A 110 -3.47 -0.15 12.45
N GLN A 111 -3.50 0.64 11.36
CA GLN A 111 -4.18 0.23 10.12
C GLN A 111 -3.51 -0.98 9.48
N VAL A 112 -2.17 -0.98 9.42
CA VAL A 112 -1.39 -2.09 8.87
C VAL A 112 -1.62 -3.36 9.70
N GLU A 113 -1.60 -3.25 11.03
CA GLU A 113 -1.82 -4.38 11.94
C GLU A 113 -3.20 -5.02 11.80
N LYS A 114 -4.22 -4.25 11.38
CA LYS A 114 -5.55 -4.79 11.10
C LYS A 114 -5.68 -5.43 9.71
N ALA A 115 -4.78 -5.10 8.79
CA ALA A 115 -4.80 -5.59 7.41
C ALA A 115 -3.84 -6.75 7.16
N VAL A 116 -2.77 -6.87 7.94
CA VAL A 116 -1.80 -7.98 7.87
C VAL A 116 -2.33 -9.17 8.67
N PHE A 117 -2.07 -10.37 8.18
CA PHE A 117 -2.47 -11.62 8.82
C PHE A 117 -1.36 -12.67 8.76
N VAL A 118 -1.56 -13.73 9.53
CA VAL A 118 -0.74 -14.94 9.54
C VAL A 118 -1.60 -16.11 9.05
N ILE A 119 -1.06 -16.97 8.19
CA ILE A 119 -1.71 -18.21 7.78
C ILE A 119 -1.44 -19.25 8.85
N VAL A 120 -2.51 -19.86 9.36
CA VAL A 120 -2.45 -20.86 10.43
C VAL A 120 -3.03 -22.18 9.93
N GLU A 121 -2.44 -23.27 10.40
CA GLU A 121 -3.04 -24.60 10.26
C GLU A 121 -4.26 -24.70 11.22
N GLU A 122 -5.20 -25.61 10.96
CA GLU A 122 -6.50 -25.67 11.66
C GLU A 122 -6.40 -25.90 13.19
N ASP A 123 -5.21 -26.27 13.69
CA ASP A 123 -4.93 -26.37 15.12
C ASP A 123 -4.63 -24.97 15.68
N GLU A 124 -5.50 -24.46 16.57
CA GLU A 124 -5.60 -23.09 17.11
C GLU A 124 -4.33 -22.45 17.74
N GLU A 125 -3.17 -23.07 17.60
CA GLU A 125 -1.87 -22.47 17.92
C GLU A 125 -1.41 -21.57 16.76
N ARG A 126 -0.98 -20.34 17.08
CA ARG A 126 -0.45 -19.36 16.10
C ARG A 126 0.95 -19.75 15.57
N ASN A 127 1.17 -21.02 15.26
CA ASN A 127 2.38 -21.52 14.63
C ASN A 127 2.23 -21.27 13.11
N GLY A 128 2.33 -19.99 12.73
CA GLY A 128 2.07 -19.55 11.38
C GLY A 128 3.09 -20.09 10.38
N VAL A 129 2.60 -20.52 9.21
CA VAL A 129 3.46 -20.99 8.10
C VAL A 129 3.89 -19.84 7.17
N GLY A 130 3.22 -18.70 7.26
CA GLY A 130 3.50 -17.53 6.44
C GLY A 130 2.56 -16.37 6.73
N MET A 131 2.75 -15.28 6.02
CA MET A 131 2.03 -14.02 6.21
C MET A 131 1.26 -13.60 4.97
N GLY A 132 0.40 -12.60 5.12
CA GLY A 132 -0.22 -11.93 3.99
C GLY A 132 -0.88 -10.63 4.39
N VAL A 133 -1.52 -9.98 3.43
CA VAL A 133 -2.12 -8.65 3.62
C VAL A 133 -3.38 -8.46 2.79
N PHE A 134 -4.40 -7.88 3.41
CA PHE A 134 -5.58 -7.37 2.71
C PHE A 134 -5.23 -6.09 1.96
N PHE A 135 -5.43 -6.10 0.64
CA PHE A 135 -5.15 -4.95 -0.23
C PHE A 135 -6.41 -4.29 -0.78
N SER A 136 -7.57 -4.86 -0.53
CA SER A 136 -8.89 -4.29 -0.83
C SER A 136 -9.89 -4.71 0.25
N PRO A 137 -11.13 -4.22 0.24
CA PRO A 137 -12.15 -4.64 1.20
C PRO A 137 -12.31 -6.16 1.31
N THR A 138 -12.18 -6.89 0.20
CA THR A 138 -12.41 -8.35 0.20
C THR A 138 -11.21 -9.18 -0.20
N LEU A 139 -10.24 -8.61 -0.91
CA LEU A 139 -9.08 -9.35 -1.43
C LEU A 139 -7.83 -9.18 -0.58
N ALA A 140 -7.13 -10.29 -0.42
CA ALA A 140 -5.86 -10.43 0.26
C ALA A 140 -4.85 -11.16 -0.63
N VAL A 141 -3.57 -10.99 -0.34
CA VAL A 141 -2.46 -11.64 -1.04
C VAL A 141 -1.51 -12.30 -0.04
N THR A 142 -0.95 -13.44 -0.42
CA THR A 142 0.14 -14.15 0.26
C THR A 142 1.06 -14.81 -0.78
N CYS A 143 2.19 -15.38 -0.36
CA CYS A 143 3.02 -16.22 -1.23
C CYS A 143 2.31 -17.54 -1.54
N ASP A 144 2.50 -18.06 -2.76
CA ASP A 144 1.90 -19.35 -3.15
C ASP A 144 2.47 -20.51 -2.33
N HIS A 145 3.77 -20.45 -2.02
CA HIS A 145 4.45 -21.47 -1.23
C HIS A 145 4.01 -21.55 0.24
N ASN A 146 3.29 -20.54 0.75
CA ASN A 146 2.67 -20.62 2.08
C ASN A 146 1.46 -21.56 2.09
N LEU A 147 0.94 -21.93 0.91
CA LEU A 147 -0.23 -22.77 0.75
C LEU A 147 0.16 -24.17 0.27
N THR A 148 -0.27 -25.18 1.03
CA THR A 148 -0.11 -26.59 0.63
C THR A 148 -0.84 -26.94 -0.68
N GLU A 149 -0.53 -28.10 -1.25
CA GLU A 149 -1.19 -28.62 -2.45
C GLU A 149 -2.71 -28.83 -2.28
N GLN A 150 -3.20 -28.95 -1.04
CA GLN A 150 -4.62 -29.10 -0.74
C GLN A 150 -5.40 -27.80 -0.90
N HIS A 151 -4.72 -26.65 -0.76
CA HIS A 151 -5.33 -25.32 -0.86
C HIS A 151 -5.52 -24.90 -2.32
N THR A 152 -6.38 -25.60 -3.04
CA THR A 152 -6.70 -25.32 -4.45
C THR A 152 -7.64 -24.12 -4.60
N VAL A 153 -7.79 -23.58 -5.82
CA VAL A 153 -8.78 -22.51 -6.07
C VAL A 153 -10.18 -23.02 -5.69
N GLY A 154 -10.89 -22.26 -4.86
CA GLY A 154 -12.17 -22.62 -4.24
C GLY A 154 -12.06 -23.28 -2.85
N SER A 155 -10.85 -23.61 -2.39
CA SER A 155 -10.63 -24.10 -1.03
C SER A 155 -10.61 -22.96 -0.01
N MET A 156 -10.83 -23.29 1.26
CA MET A 156 -10.71 -22.34 2.37
C MET A 156 -9.33 -22.40 3.03
N VAL A 157 -8.84 -21.27 3.50
CA VAL A 157 -7.60 -21.11 4.28
C VAL A 157 -7.92 -20.34 5.55
N SER A 158 -7.37 -20.77 6.68
CA SER A 158 -7.52 -20.10 7.97
C SER A 158 -6.46 -19.01 8.17
N LEU A 159 -6.91 -17.80 8.48
CA LEU A 159 -6.08 -16.63 8.75
C LEU A 159 -6.20 -16.23 10.21
N ALA A 160 -5.08 -16.10 10.91
CA ALA A 160 -5.02 -15.40 12.19
C ALA A 160 -4.85 -13.89 11.95
N LEU A 161 -5.87 -13.15 12.35
CA LEU A 161 -5.95 -11.69 12.30
C LEU A 161 -5.79 -11.13 13.71
N LYS A 162 -5.61 -9.81 13.80
CA LYS A 162 -5.66 -9.09 15.08
C LYS A 162 -6.97 -9.34 15.84
N GLU A 163 -8.08 -9.48 15.12
CA GLU A 163 -9.43 -9.57 15.68
C GLU A 163 -9.92 -11.01 15.92
N GLY A 164 -9.19 -12.03 15.45
CA GLY A 164 -9.58 -13.43 15.57
C GLY A 164 -9.10 -14.29 14.40
N ILE A 165 -9.63 -15.51 14.30
CA ILE A 165 -9.37 -16.41 13.17
C ILE A 165 -10.52 -16.29 12.16
N GLU A 166 -10.19 -16.24 10.87
CA GLU A 166 -11.16 -16.21 9.78
C GLU A 166 -10.78 -17.15 8.65
N ALA A 167 -11.77 -17.88 8.12
CA ALA A 167 -11.59 -18.67 6.91
C ALA A 167 -11.88 -17.81 5.66
N VAL A 168 -10.95 -17.83 4.70
CA VAL A 168 -11.07 -17.12 3.41
C VAL A 168 -10.90 -18.08 2.25
N GLU A 169 -11.51 -17.76 1.10
CA GLU A 169 -11.43 -18.59 -0.11
C GLU A 169 -10.17 -18.28 -0.92
N VAL A 170 -9.49 -19.29 -1.43
CA VAL A 170 -8.43 -19.11 -2.43
C VAL A 170 -9.07 -18.87 -3.80
N VAL A 171 -8.88 -17.69 -4.39
CA VAL A 171 -9.53 -17.31 -5.66
C VAL A 171 -8.58 -17.24 -6.85
N ALA A 172 -7.28 -17.12 -6.62
CA ALA A 172 -6.27 -17.25 -7.66
C ALA A 172 -4.94 -17.74 -7.07
N ARG A 173 -4.14 -18.44 -7.88
CA ARG A 173 -2.80 -18.89 -7.53
C ARG A 173 -1.86 -18.73 -8.72
N SER A 174 -0.61 -18.42 -8.45
CA SER A 174 0.47 -18.39 -9.44
C SER A 174 1.74 -18.94 -8.79
N SER A 175 2.03 -20.22 -9.04
CA SER A 175 3.28 -20.84 -8.60
C SER A 175 4.51 -20.29 -9.33
N LEU A 176 4.32 -19.66 -10.50
CA LEU A 176 5.40 -19.04 -11.25
C LEU A 176 5.88 -17.75 -10.59
N LEU A 177 4.95 -16.86 -10.24
CA LEU A 177 5.25 -15.58 -9.57
C LEU A 177 5.20 -15.69 -8.04
N ASP A 178 4.88 -16.87 -7.53
CA ASP A 178 4.81 -17.20 -6.12
C ASP A 178 3.82 -16.30 -5.34
N PHE A 179 2.57 -16.22 -5.81
CA PHE A 179 1.50 -15.58 -5.06
C PHE A 179 0.18 -16.36 -5.11
N ALA A 180 -0.65 -16.13 -4.10
CA ALA A 180 -2.05 -16.52 -4.07
C ALA A 180 -2.93 -15.33 -3.67
N ILE A 181 -4.12 -15.24 -4.29
CA ILE A 181 -5.16 -14.26 -3.92
C ILE A 181 -6.22 -14.98 -3.10
N LEU A 182 -6.55 -14.37 -1.97
CA LEU A 182 -7.54 -14.83 -1.03
C LEU A 182 -8.73 -13.86 -1.01
N LYS A 183 -9.95 -14.37 -0.85
CA LYS A 183 -11.17 -13.57 -0.79
C LYS A 183 -11.93 -13.83 0.51
N SER A 184 -12.16 -12.76 1.26
CA SER A 184 -13.10 -12.79 2.39
C SER A 184 -14.53 -12.64 1.88
N SER A 185 -15.45 -13.33 2.55
CA SER A 185 -16.90 -13.24 2.30
C SER A 185 -17.50 -11.91 2.76
N LYS A 186 -16.80 -11.15 3.60
CA LYS A 186 -17.28 -9.88 4.18
C LYS A 186 -16.30 -8.75 3.87
N PRO A 187 -16.78 -7.58 3.43
CA PRO A 187 -15.91 -6.43 3.22
C PRO A 187 -15.34 -5.94 4.55
N ARG A 188 -14.05 -5.68 4.57
CA ARG A 188 -13.32 -5.11 5.70
C ARG A 188 -13.23 -3.60 5.59
N SER A 189 -13.27 -2.94 6.74
CA SER A 189 -13.02 -1.50 6.84
C SER A 189 -11.54 -1.13 6.80
N PHE A 190 -10.66 -2.09 7.09
CA PHE A 190 -9.20 -1.90 7.11
C PHE A 190 -8.54 -2.80 6.08
N PHE A 191 -7.83 -2.18 5.16
CA PHE A 191 -7.00 -2.80 4.14
C PHE A 191 -5.92 -1.79 3.72
N ILE A 192 -4.88 -2.26 3.03
CA ILE A 192 -3.80 -1.40 2.55
C ILE A 192 -3.93 -1.24 1.03
N PRO A 193 -4.33 -0.05 0.52
CA PRO A 193 -4.52 0.12 -0.91
C PRO A 193 -3.22 -0.14 -1.70
N PRO A 194 -3.30 -0.74 -2.89
CA PRO A 194 -2.16 -0.91 -3.77
C PRO A 194 -1.55 0.44 -4.14
N TRP A 195 -0.23 0.50 -4.16
CA TRP A 195 0.47 1.62 -4.74
C TRP A 195 0.35 1.60 -6.27
N ASN A 196 -0.05 2.74 -6.85
CA ASN A 196 -0.31 2.88 -8.28
C ASN A 196 0.81 3.58 -9.07
N GLY A 197 1.94 3.87 -8.43
CA GLY A 197 3.10 4.45 -9.11
C GLY A 197 3.86 3.43 -9.96
N ARG A 198 4.87 3.90 -10.68
CA ARG A 198 5.69 3.04 -11.56
C ARG A 198 6.77 2.35 -10.74
N PRO A 199 7.07 1.05 -10.97
CA PRO A 199 8.15 0.35 -10.26
C PRO A 199 9.50 1.10 -10.24
N ASP A 200 9.86 1.75 -11.35
CA ASP A 200 11.11 2.51 -11.46
C ASP A 200 11.18 3.71 -10.48
N GLU A 201 10.05 4.24 -10.02
CA GLU A 201 9.96 5.34 -9.04
C GLU A 201 10.27 4.88 -7.61
N LEU A 202 10.37 3.56 -7.37
CA LEU A 202 10.81 3.01 -6.09
C LEU A 202 12.34 3.11 -5.91
N ARG A 203 13.09 3.28 -7.00
CA ARG A 203 14.55 3.37 -6.95
C ARG A 203 14.95 4.63 -6.18
N GLY A 204 15.81 4.44 -5.17
CA GLY A 204 16.31 5.54 -4.34
C GLY A 204 15.31 6.08 -3.29
N ARG A 205 14.14 5.46 -3.15
CA ARG A 205 13.25 5.75 -2.02
C ARG A 205 13.89 5.32 -0.71
N TYR A 206 13.57 6.04 0.35
CA TYR A 206 14.07 5.80 1.71
C TYR A 206 12.91 5.69 2.72
N ASP A 207 11.70 5.53 2.21
CA ASP A 207 10.46 5.54 2.98
C ASP A 207 9.66 4.26 2.80
N LEU A 208 10.33 3.16 2.42
CA LEU A 208 9.74 1.84 2.44
C LEU A 208 9.94 1.17 3.80
N VAL A 209 8.97 0.37 4.19
CA VAL A 209 8.96 -0.40 5.43
C VAL A 209 8.42 -1.79 5.17
N LEU A 210 9.05 -2.80 5.77
CA LEU A 210 8.50 -4.15 5.82
C LEU A 210 7.73 -4.32 7.13
N ALA A 211 6.47 -4.73 7.03
CA ALA A 211 5.61 -5.04 8.16
C ALA A 211 5.49 -6.55 8.33
N SER A 212 6.01 -7.08 9.44
CA SER A 212 6.16 -8.52 9.68
C SER A 212 5.93 -8.89 11.15
N TYR A 213 5.30 -10.05 11.41
CA TYR A 213 5.17 -10.60 12.77
C TYR A 213 6.47 -11.26 13.26
N ARG A 214 7.46 -11.45 12.39
CA ARG A 214 8.79 -11.99 12.73
C ARG A 214 8.66 -13.39 13.32
N LEU A 215 7.93 -14.26 12.62
CA LEU A 215 7.47 -15.55 13.14
C LEU A 215 8.63 -16.41 13.67
N GLY A 216 9.76 -16.41 12.97
CA GLY A 216 10.96 -17.15 13.36
C GLY A 216 11.63 -16.71 14.66
N ILE A 217 11.20 -15.60 15.28
CA ILE A 217 11.63 -15.22 16.64
C ILE A 217 10.49 -15.15 17.67
N ASP A 218 9.25 -15.37 17.24
CA ASP A 218 8.04 -15.26 18.07
C ASP A 218 8.07 -16.29 19.23
N GLU A 219 8.57 -17.50 18.95
CA GLU A 219 8.69 -18.60 19.92
C GLU A 219 9.79 -18.39 20.98
N TYR A 220 10.78 -17.55 20.69
CA TYR A 220 11.96 -17.39 21.55
C TYR A 220 11.83 -16.22 22.54
N GLN A 221 10.88 -15.31 22.31
CA GLN A 221 10.72 -14.11 23.14
C GLN A 221 9.25 -13.68 23.26
N ASP A 222 8.67 -13.89 24.45
CA ASP A 222 7.29 -13.48 24.78
C ASP A 222 6.99 -12.00 24.47
N VAL A 223 8.01 -11.13 24.54
CA VAL A 223 7.89 -9.69 24.28
C VAL A 223 7.55 -9.41 22.82
N PHE A 224 7.97 -10.26 21.88
CA PHE A 224 7.66 -10.12 20.46
C PHE A 224 6.43 -10.90 20.03
N LYS A 225 5.92 -11.77 20.92
CA LYS A 225 4.81 -12.65 20.62
C LYS A 225 3.61 -11.88 20.09
N ASN A 226 3.18 -12.21 18.86
CA ASN A 226 2.04 -11.57 18.19
C ASN A 226 2.17 -10.05 17.95
N GLN A 227 3.37 -9.50 17.97
CA GLN A 227 3.60 -8.07 17.72
C GLN A 227 4.13 -7.82 16.32
N LEU A 228 3.34 -7.11 15.53
CA LEU A 228 3.76 -6.66 14.21
C LEU A 228 4.94 -5.68 14.35
N GLY A 229 6.08 -6.06 13.78
CA GLY A 229 7.27 -5.25 13.67
C GLY A 229 7.31 -4.47 12.36
N PHE A 230 8.04 -3.35 12.37
CA PHE A 230 8.23 -2.48 11.22
C PHE A 230 9.72 -2.26 10.99
N ALA A 231 10.25 -2.77 9.87
CA ALA A 231 11.66 -2.69 9.52
C ALA A 231 11.87 -1.69 8.36
N PRO A 232 12.60 -0.59 8.55
CA PRO A 232 12.95 0.32 7.46
C PRO A 232 13.73 -0.40 6.37
N VAL A 233 13.38 -0.11 5.12
CA VAL A 233 13.92 -0.79 3.95
C VAL A 233 14.96 0.10 3.27
N ALA A 234 16.10 -0.49 2.94
CA ALA A 234 17.21 0.18 2.26
C ALA A 234 17.68 -0.62 1.03
N GLY A 235 18.58 -0.02 0.23
CA GLY A 235 19.23 -0.72 -0.88
C GLY A 235 18.30 -1.15 -2.01
N ILE A 236 17.24 -0.36 -2.26
CA ILE A 236 16.18 -0.73 -3.21
C ILE A 236 16.72 -0.81 -4.64
N SER A 237 16.50 -1.96 -5.28
CA SER A 237 16.71 -2.17 -6.71
C SER A 237 15.49 -2.86 -7.33
N ILE A 238 15.27 -2.66 -8.62
CA ILE A 238 14.12 -3.22 -9.34
C ILE A 238 14.64 -4.14 -10.43
N SER A 239 14.06 -5.34 -10.55
CA SER A 239 14.49 -6.31 -11.54
C SER A 239 14.27 -5.82 -12.97
N ALA A 240 14.99 -6.40 -13.94
CA ALA A 240 14.93 -5.98 -15.34
C ALA A 240 13.51 -6.01 -15.92
N HIS A 241 12.75 -7.05 -15.55
CA HIS A 241 11.35 -7.25 -15.96
C HIS A 241 10.35 -6.47 -15.10
N ARG A 242 10.82 -5.68 -14.12
CA ARG A 242 10.01 -4.87 -13.20
C ARG A 242 9.00 -5.63 -12.36
N ARG A 243 9.07 -6.96 -12.31
CA ARG A 243 8.18 -7.82 -11.50
C ARG A 243 8.60 -7.89 -10.03
N HIS A 244 9.89 -7.76 -9.77
CA HIS A 244 10.48 -7.97 -8.45
C HIS A 244 11.24 -6.74 -7.95
N ILE A 245 11.23 -6.59 -6.63
CA ILE A 245 12.00 -5.60 -5.88
C ILE A 245 13.05 -6.32 -5.03
N MET A 246 14.26 -5.78 -5.02
CA MET A 246 15.35 -6.18 -4.14
C MET A 246 15.56 -5.12 -3.09
N TYR A 247 15.81 -5.54 -1.86
CA TYR A 247 16.01 -4.60 -0.77
C TYR A 247 16.77 -5.24 0.40
N SER A 248 17.02 -4.46 1.45
CA SER A 248 17.67 -4.92 2.67
C SER A 248 16.93 -4.39 3.90
N CYS A 249 16.54 -5.33 4.77
CA CYS A 249 16.10 -5.11 6.14
C CYS A 249 16.18 -6.45 6.89
N PRO A 250 16.06 -6.47 8.23
CA PRO A 250 15.87 -7.72 8.96
C PRO A 250 14.60 -8.45 8.49
N THR A 251 14.72 -9.75 8.25
CA THR A 251 13.62 -10.69 7.94
C THR A 251 13.86 -11.99 8.69
N TYR A 252 12.79 -12.71 8.98
CA TYR A 252 12.83 -13.96 9.74
C TYR A 252 12.14 -15.09 8.97
N ALA A 253 12.43 -16.33 9.35
CA ALA A 253 11.68 -17.47 8.82
C ALA A 253 10.18 -17.28 9.08
N GLY A 254 9.34 -17.57 8.09
CA GLY A 254 7.89 -17.35 8.15
C GLY A 254 7.44 -15.94 7.74
N ASP A 255 8.35 -15.01 7.46
CA ASP A 255 7.98 -13.66 6.99
C ASP A 255 7.53 -13.64 5.52
N SER A 256 7.56 -14.77 4.81
CA SER A 256 7.05 -14.90 3.44
C SER A 256 5.61 -14.40 3.35
N GLY A 257 5.37 -13.45 2.45
CA GLY A 257 4.09 -12.77 2.29
C GLY A 257 3.93 -11.51 3.14
N ALA A 258 4.92 -11.14 3.97
CA ALA A 258 4.92 -9.91 4.74
C ALA A 258 4.76 -8.67 3.85
N ALA A 259 4.05 -7.66 4.34
CA ALA A 259 3.67 -6.51 3.54
C ALA A 259 4.84 -5.52 3.40
N LEU A 260 5.19 -5.20 2.15
CA LEU A 260 6.15 -4.14 1.83
C LEU A 260 5.37 -2.87 1.50
N LEU A 261 5.60 -1.81 2.28
CA LEU A 261 4.77 -0.61 2.28
C LEU A 261 5.59 0.65 2.01
N ILE A 262 4.98 1.66 1.39
CA ILE A 262 5.41 3.06 1.57
C ILE A 262 4.92 3.51 2.96
N LYS A 263 5.74 4.26 3.69
CA LYS A 263 5.44 4.76 5.05
C LYS A 263 4.07 5.45 5.19
N ASP A 264 3.56 5.99 4.08
CA ASP A 264 2.29 6.71 3.99
C ASP A 264 1.08 5.77 3.84
N GLY A 265 1.27 4.44 3.88
CA GLY A 265 0.18 3.45 3.96
C GLY A 265 -0.24 2.83 2.63
N PHE A 266 0.68 2.71 1.65
CA PHE A 266 0.39 2.03 0.38
C PHE A 266 1.19 0.75 0.23
N LEU A 267 0.55 -0.30 -0.27
CA LEU A 267 1.18 -1.60 -0.52
C LEU A 267 2.01 -1.53 -1.80
N VAL A 268 3.32 -1.74 -1.68
CA VAL A 268 4.27 -1.81 -2.80
C VAL A 268 4.41 -3.23 -3.32
N GLY A 269 4.28 -4.21 -2.43
CA GLY A 269 4.47 -5.62 -2.75
C GLY A 269 4.45 -6.50 -1.52
N ILE A 270 4.82 -7.76 -1.69
CA ILE A 270 5.00 -8.73 -0.60
C ILE A 270 6.44 -9.24 -0.58
N HIS A 271 6.96 -9.53 0.61
CA HIS A 271 8.21 -10.25 0.78
C HIS A 271 8.07 -11.67 0.25
N LEU A 272 9.02 -12.12 -0.57
CA LEU A 272 9.08 -13.52 -1.01
C LEU A 272 10.07 -14.30 -0.16
N GLU A 273 11.35 -13.95 -0.27
CA GLU A 273 12.45 -14.75 0.28
C GLU A 273 13.73 -13.91 0.41
N THR A 274 14.68 -14.35 1.23
CA THR A 274 16.07 -13.85 1.20
C THR A 274 16.81 -14.24 -0.09
N ILE A 275 17.78 -13.42 -0.51
CA ILE A 275 18.58 -13.70 -1.72
C ILE A 275 19.37 -15.00 -1.63
N ASN A 276 19.80 -15.41 -0.43
CA ASN A 276 20.56 -16.64 -0.26
C ASN A 276 19.68 -17.88 -0.42
N ALA A 277 18.48 -17.88 0.16
CA ALA A 277 17.53 -18.97 -0.06
C ALA A 277 17.08 -19.03 -1.54
N LEU A 278 16.84 -17.89 -2.18
CA LEU A 278 16.54 -17.84 -3.62
C LEU A 278 17.67 -18.46 -4.46
N ARG A 279 18.94 -18.13 -4.17
CA ARG A 279 20.10 -18.74 -4.85
C ARG A 279 20.11 -20.25 -4.75
N GLU A 280 19.92 -20.78 -3.55
CA GLU A 280 19.91 -22.23 -3.30
C GLU A 280 18.79 -22.91 -4.08
N GLU A 281 17.60 -22.31 -4.15
CA GLU A 281 16.47 -22.84 -4.91
C GLU A 281 16.76 -22.84 -6.42
N MET A 282 17.32 -21.75 -6.93
CA MET A 282 17.64 -21.60 -8.35
C MET A 282 18.74 -22.55 -8.81
N ASP A 283 19.77 -22.77 -8.00
CA ASP A 283 20.83 -23.72 -8.31
C ASP A 283 20.30 -25.16 -8.35
N ARG A 284 19.30 -25.51 -7.51
CA ARG A 284 18.59 -26.79 -7.62
C ARG A 284 17.84 -26.91 -8.96
N LYS A 285 17.09 -25.87 -9.36
CA LYS A 285 16.27 -25.86 -10.59
C LYS A 285 17.09 -25.91 -11.88
N LYS A 286 18.26 -25.25 -11.94
CA LYS A 286 19.11 -25.22 -13.16
C LYS A 286 19.67 -26.58 -13.57
N THR A 287 19.70 -27.56 -12.66
CA THR A 287 20.06 -28.95 -13.01
C THR A 287 19.05 -29.61 -13.96
N VAL A 288 17.87 -29.01 -14.18
CA VAL A 288 16.71 -29.67 -14.83
C VAL A 288 16.27 -29.04 -16.16
N LYS A 289 16.63 -27.78 -16.48
CA LYS A 289 16.16 -27.11 -17.73
C LYS A 289 17.22 -26.20 -18.38
N ASP A 290 17.33 -26.28 -19.71
CA ASP A 290 18.32 -25.54 -20.54
C ASP A 290 17.97 -24.06 -20.82
N ARG A 291 16.74 -23.59 -20.54
CA ARG A 291 16.33 -22.19 -20.75
C ARG A 291 15.40 -21.71 -19.64
N LEU A 292 15.70 -20.53 -19.08
CA LEU A 292 14.87 -19.84 -18.10
C LEU A 292 13.75 -19.07 -18.81
N ASN A 293 12.55 -19.01 -18.22
CA ASN A 293 11.51 -18.05 -18.59
C ASN A 293 11.79 -16.65 -18.02
N ASP A 294 10.95 -15.66 -18.32
CA ASP A 294 11.16 -14.27 -17.89
C ASP A 294 11.11 -14.08 -16.37
N VAL A 295 10.27 -14.84 -15.67
CA VAL A 295 10.20 -14.82 -14.20
C VAL A 295 11.45 -15.46 -13.58
N GLU A 296 11.84 -16.63 -14.08
CA GLU A 296 13.08 -17.29 -13.70
C GLU A 296 14.30 -16.43 -14.02
N GLU A 297 14.33 -15.73 -15.14
CA GLU A 297 15.38 -14.77 -15.49
C GLU A 297 15.40 -13.56 -14.55
N SER A 298 14.23 -13.06 -14.15
CA SER A 298 14.15 -12.00 -13.13
C SER A 298 14.79 -12.45 -11.82
N LEU A 299 14.46 -13.65 -11.34
CA LEU A 299 15.01 -14.21 -10.12
C LEU A 299 16.50 -14.58 -10.27
N ASP A 300 16.93 -15.08 -11.44
CA ASP A 300 18.33 -15.42 -11.71
C ASP A 300 19.22 -14.19 -11.72
N ASN A 301 18.76 -13.13 -12.36
CA ASN A 301 19.46 -11.85 -12.36
C ASN A 301 19.61 -11.32 -10.92
N ILE A 302 18.58 -11.48 -10.09
CA ILE A 302 18.63 -11.12 -8.67
C ILE A 302 19.68 -11.98 -7.94
N ALA A 303 19.56 -13.31 -8.04
CA ALA A 303 20.44 -14.26 -7.38
C ALA A 303 21.90 -14.13 -7.83
N ARG A 304 22.17 -13.88 -9.11
CA ARG A 304 23.54 -13.91 -9.68
C ARG A 304 24.20 -12.53 -9.84
N SER A 305 23.49 -11.43 -9.60
CA SER A 305 24.02 -10.05 -9.68
C SER A 305 25.13 -9.70 -8.67
N GLY A 306 25.63 -10.67 -7.89
CA GLY A 306 26.69 -10.45 -6.91
C GLY A 306 26.23 -9.83 -5.58
N LEU A 307 24.93 -9.60 -5.39
CA LEU A 307 24.40 -9.10 -4.11
C LEU A 307 24.56 -10.18 -3.03
N ALA A 308 25.50 -10.00 -2.10
CA ALA A 308 25.82 -11.05 -1.11
C ALA A 308 24.68 -11.33 -0.10
N GLN A 309 23.88 -10.31 0.23
CA GLN A 309 22.81 -10.38 1.23
C GLN A 309 21.65 -9.45 0.84
N GLY A 310 20.43 -9.81 1.24
CA GLY A 310 19.24 -8.99 1.03
C GLY A 310 17.97 -9.83 0.95
N CYS A 311 16.89 -9.17 0.54
CA CYS A 311 15.55 -9.73 0.39
C CYS A 311 15.05 -9.50 -1.04
N SER A 312 14.16 -10.38 -1.47
CA SER A 312 13.37 -10.24 -2.68
C SER A 312 11.89 -10.09 -2.31
N GLY A 313 11.16 -9.35 -3.14
CA GLY A 313 9.71 -9.21 -3.03
C GLY A 313 9.05 -9.13 -4.39
N LEU A 314 7.78 -9.53 -4.44
CA LEU A 314 6.92 -9.41 -5.62
C LEU A 314 6.20 -8.07 -5.58
N LEU A 315 6.23 -7.33 -6.70
CA LEU A 315 5.60 -6.02 -6.78
C LEU A 315 4.08 -6.10 -6.97
N VAL A 316 3.36 -5.18 -6.34
CA VAL A 316 1.89 -5.17 -6.24
C VAL A 316 1.16 -5.18 -7.58
N HIS A 317 1.75 -4.61 -8.64
CA HIS A 317 1.13 -4.57 -9.97
C HIS A 317 1.05 -5.94 -10.64
N GLU A 318 1.78 -6.93 -10.15
CA GLU A 318 1.72 -8.31 -10.67
C GLU A 318 0.45 -9.05 -10.22
N PHE A 319 -0.18 -8.62 -9.12
CA PHE A 319 -1.30 -9.34 -8.53
C PHE A 319 -2.57 -8.50 -8.29
N LYS A 320 -2.47 -7.16 -8.19
CA LYS A 320 -3.60 -6.31 -7.78
C LYS A 320 -4.83 -6.38 -8.71
N ASP A 321 -4.61 -6.68 -9.99
CA ASP A 321 -5.66 -6.70 -11.03
C ASP A 321 -5.97 -8.13 -11.53
N VAL A 322 -5.44 -9.17 -10.86
CA VAL A 322 -5.64 -10.58 -11.28
C VAL A 322 -7.08 -11.04 -11.05
N VAL A 323 -7.71 -10.54 -10.00
CA VAL A 323 -9.10 -10.84 -9.64
C VAL A 323 -9.87 -9.52 -9.48
N SER A 324 -10.99 -9.37 -10.19
CA SER A 324 -11.93 -8.28 -9.94
C SER A 324 -12.71 -8.52 -8.65
N GLU A 325 -12.92 -7.47 -7.84
CA GLU A 325 -13.79 -7.55 -6.66
C GLU A 325 -15.21 -8.04 -6.98
#